data_AF-X1KPF9-F1
#
_entry.id   AF-X1KPF9-F1
#
_cell.length_a   1.000
_cell.length_b   1.000
_cell.length_c   1.000
_cell.angle_alpha   90.00
_cell.angle_beta   90.00
_cell.angle_gamma   90.00
#
_symmetry.space_group_name_H-M   'P 1'
#
loop_
_entity.id
_entity.type
_entity.pdbx_description
1 polymer ?
#
loop_
_entity_poly.entity_id
_entity_poly.type
_entity_poly.pdbx_seq_one_letter_code
_entity_poly.pdbx_strand_id
1 'polypeptide(L)'
;VREMYHWLVDDGLTVNAITYRLRALGIPTPGKSPFWRNGRVHEILTNPAYTGKTYAFTYSYAEPKTNLDTSGRPKRKRLIRKPVEEWVEIPGENFQEGILPAWGC
;
A
#
# COMPACT_ATOMS: atom_id res chain seq x y z
N VAL A 1 -7.92 5.04 10.08
CA VAL A 1 -6.83 4.04 10.09
C VAL A 1 -6.52 3.54 11.51
N ARG A 2 -6.42 4.41 12.52
CA ARG A 2 -6.25 4.01 13.93
C ARG A 2 -7.22 2.92 14.39
N GLU A 3 -8.51 3.06 14.08
CA GLU A 3 -9.52 2.02 14.38
C GLU A 3 -9.19 0.64 13.79
N MET A 4 -8.61 0.59 12.59
CA MET A 4 -8.23 -0.68 11.96
C MET A 4 -7.09 -1.36 12.73
N TYR A 5 -6.15 -0.57 13.30
CA TYR A 5 -5.09 -1.08 14.16
C TYR A 5 -5.64 -1.55 15.51
N HIS A 6 -6.59 -0.83 16.09
CA HIS A 6 -7.29 -1.30 17.30
C HIS A 6 -7.98 -2.64 17.09
N TRP A 7 -8.73 -2.78 15.99
CA TRP A 7 -9.37 -4.06 15.66
C TRP A 7 -8.35 -5.19 15.41
N LEU A 8 -7.17 -4.87 14.90
CA LEU A 8 -6.12 -5.87 14.69
C LEU A 8 -5.44 -6.28 16.00
N VAL A 9 -5.14 -5.32 16.89
CA VAL A 9 -4.32 -5.52 18.10
C VAL A 9 -5.18 -5.87 19.31
N ASP A 10 -6.24 -5.10 19.56
CA ASP A 10 -7.10 -5.26 20.73
C ASP A 10 -8.15 -6.36 20.50
N ASP A 11 -8.81 -6.39 19.34
CA ASP A 11 -9.85 -7.39 19.02
C ASP A 11 -9.29 -8.66 18.35
N GLY A 12 -8.02 -8.67 17.92
CA GLY A 12 -7.40 -9.81 17.22
C GLY A 12 -8.03 -10.15 15.86
N LEU A 13 -8.72 -9.20 15.22
CA LEU A 13 -9.43 -9.44 13.97
C LEU A 13 -8.49 -9.66 12.79
N THR A 14 -8.82 -10.64 11.95
CA THR A 14 -8.09 -10.85 10.69
C THR A 14 -8.34 -9.70 9.70
N VAL A 15 -7.40 -9.49 8.76
CA VAL A 15 -7.53 -8.50 7.68
C VAL A 15 -8.85 -8.66 6.90
N ASN A 16 -9.30 -9.91 6.69
CA ASN A 16 -10.59 -10.19 6.08
C ASN A 16 -11.76 -9.70 6.94
N ALA A 17 -11.75 -9.99 8.24
CA ALA A 17 -12.79 -9.54 9.15
C ALA A 17 -12.85 -8.00 9.25
N ILE A 18 -11.70 -7.34 9.31
CA ILE A 18 -11.59 -5.87 9.23
C ILE A 18 -12.20 -5.36 7.91
N THR A 19 -11.91 -6.01 6.78
CA THR A 19 -12.47 -5.63 5.47
C THR A 19 -14.00 -5.72 5.47
N TYR A 20 -14.57 -6.81 6.00
CA TYR A 20 -16.03 -6.96 6.09
C TYR A 20 -16.66 -5.94 7.03
N ARG A 21 -16.02 -5.66 8.16
CA ARG A 21 -16.46 -4.63 9.12
C ARG A 21 -16.49 -3.25 8.46
N LEU A 22 -15.44 -2.88 7.73
CA LEU A 22 -15.38 -1.62 6.97
C LEU A 22 -16.50 -1.49 5.93
N ARG A 23 -16.82 -2.59 5.24
CA ARG A 23 -17.95 -2.63 4.28
C ARG A 23 -19.30 -2.52 4.97
N ALA A 24 -19.49 -3.22 6.08
CA ALA A 24 -20.72 -3.18 6.86
C ALA A 24 -20.99 -1.78 7.44
N LEU A 25 -19.95 -1.06 7.83
CA LEU A 25 -20.02 0.32 8.29
C LEU A 25 -20.23 1.34 7.16
N GLY A 26 -20.16 0.92 5.88
CA GLY A 26 -20.33 1.80 4.73
C GLY A 26 -19.25 2.88 4.58
N ILE A 27 -18.08 2.68 5.21
CA ILE A 27 -17.01 3.69 5.20
C ILE A 27 -16.45 3.79 3.78
N PRO A 28 -16.40 4.98 3.16
CA PRO A 28 -15.82 5.14 1.84
C PRO A 28 -14.33 4.83 1.88
N THR A 29 -13.81 4.21 0.81
CA THR A 29 -12.36 4.05 0.72
C THR A 29 -11.72 5.43 0.51
N PRO A 30 -10.51 5.67 1.02
CA PRO A 30 -9.82 6.94 0.84
C PRO A 30 -9.33 7.19 -0.60
N GLY A 31 -9.63 6.29 -1.54
CA GLY A 31 -9.37 6.47 -2.97
C GLY A 31 -10.68 6.45 -3.77
N LYS A 32 -10.59 6.41 -5.10
CA LYS A 32 -11.78 6.36 -5.99
C LYS A 32 -12.47 4.98 -6.04
N SER A 33 -12.07 4.02 -5.18
CA SER A 33 -12.64 2.68 -5.21
C SER A 33 -13.98 2.66 -4.46
N PRO A 34 -15.04 2.10 -5.05
CA PRO A 34 -16.35 2.02 -4.39
C PRO A 34 -16.38 1.04 -3.21
N PHE A 35 -15.41 0.13 -3.11
CA PHE A 35 -15.39 -0.91 -2.07
C PHE A 35 -14.00 -1.13 -1.48
N TRP A 36 -13.96 -1.49 -0.20
CA TRP A 36 -12.74 -1.97 0.47
C TRP A 36 -12.31 -3.31 -0.11
N ARG A 37 -11.09 -3.39 -0.64
CA ARG A 37 -10.46 -4.65 -1.07
C ARG A 37 -9.54 -5.14 0.05
N ASN A 38 -9.47 -6.46 0.26
CA ASN A 38 -8.58 -7.04 1.28
C ASN A 38 -7.13 -6.58 1.10
N GLY A 39 -6.59 -6.64 -0.12
CA GLY A 39 -5.23 -6.18 -0.43
C GLY A 39 -4.99 -4.73 -0.02
N ARG A 40 -6.01 -3.85 -0.16
CA ARG A 40 -5.90 -2.45 0.24
C ARG A 40 -5.82 -2.29 1.75
N VAL A 41 -6.59 -3.07 2.50
CA VAL A 41 -6.55 -3.11 3.96
C VAL A 41 -5.19 -3.63 4.44
N HIS A 42 -4.69 -4.70 3.82
CA HIS A 42 -3.37 -5.25 4.11
C HIS A 42 -2.25 -4.24 3.85
N GLU A 43 -2.27 -3.53 2.73
CA GLU A 43 -1.31 -2.46 2.42
C GLU A 43 -1.30 -1.36 3.48
N ILE A 44 -2.47 -0.92 3.95
CA ILE A 44 -2.56 0.13 4.97
C ILE A 44 -1.97 -0.35 6.30
N LEU A 45 -2.29 -1.58 6.71
CA LEU A 45 -1.83 -2.16 7.97
C LEU A 45 -0.35 -2.55 7.97
N THR A 46 0.21 -2.85 6.80
CA THR A 46 1.64 -3.19 6.65
C THR A 46 2.51 -1.98 6.34
N ASN A 47 1.92 -0.81 6.08
CA ASN A 47 2.67 0.37 5.68
C ASN A 47 3.31 1.04 6.91
N PRO A 48 4.67 1.11 6.96
CA PRO A 48 5.39 1.67 8.09
C PRO A 48 5.13 3.17 8.31
N ALA A 49 4.61 3.89 7.30
CA ALA A 49 4.26 5.31 7.42
C ALA A 49 3.22 5.55 8.53
N TYR A 50 2.27 4.62 8.70
CA TYR A 50 1.28 4.72 9.78
C TYR A 50 1.83 4.36 11.16
N THR A 51 3.06 3.83 11.23
CA THR A 51 3.80 3.58 12.47
C THR A 51 4.87 4.63 12.75
N GLY A 52 4.88 5.74 11.99
CA GLY A 52 5.82 6.85 12.16
C GLY A 52 7.15 6.72 11.39
N LYS A 53 7.26 5.75 10.48
CA LYS A 53 8.44 5.55 9.63
C LYS A 53 8.08 5.73 8.16
N THR A 54 8.47 6.85 7.57
CA THR A 54 8.20 7.15 6.16
C THR A 54 9.44 6.86 5.33
N TYR A 55 9.29 6.02 4.30
CA TYR A 55 10.37 5.64 3.39
C TYR A 55 10.09 6.16 1.98
N ALA A 56 11.10 6.76 1.34
CA ALA A 56 11.08 7.13 -0.08
C ALA A 56 11.95 6.20 -0.93
N PHE A 57 11.78 6.30 -2.25
CA PHE A 57 12.51 5.52 -3.25
C PHE A 57 12.34 4.00 -3.13
N THR A 58 11.14 3.55 -2.78
CA THR A 58 10.85 2.13 -2.53
C THR A 58 10.67 1.27 -3.79
N TYR A 59 10.57 1.88 -4.98
CA TYR A 59 10.40 1.19 -6.26
C TYR A 59 11.41 1.66 -7.30
N SER A 60 11.80 0.74 -8.18
CA SER A 60 12.66 0.98 -9.34
C SER A 60 12.05 0.34 -10.59
N TYR A 61 12.47 0.81 -11.77
CA TYR A 61 12.12 0.15 -13.02
C TYR A 61 13.14 -0.94 -13.31
N ALA A 62 12.69 -2.18 -13.30
CA ALA A 62 13.52 -3.26 -13.78
C ALA A 62 13.43 -3.36 -15.30
N GLU A 63 14.60 -3.54 -15.89
CA GLU A 63 14.72 -3.82 -17.30
C GLU A 63 14.19 -5.23 -17.59
N PRO A 64 13.33 -5.39 -18.61
CA PRO A 64 12.83 -6.69 -18.96
C PRO A 64 13.99 -7.55 -19.49
N LYS A 65 14.09 -8.81 -19.03
CA LYS A 65 15.13 -9.76 -19.46
C LYS A 65 15.18 -9.98 -20.97
N THR A 66 14.05 -9.73 -21.64
CA THR A 66 13.94 -9.74 -23.10
C THR A 66 13.29 -8.45 -23.54
N ASN A 67 13.80 -7.84 -24.61
CA ASN A 67 13.18 -6.61 -25.13
C ASN A 67 11.80 -6.86 -25.72
N LEU A 68 11.49 -8.09 -26.18
CA LEU A 68 10.23 -8.42 -26.85
C LEU A 68 9.37 -9.41 -26.04
N ASP A 69 8.05 -9.28 -26.18
CA ASP A 69 7.04 -10.24 -25.70
C ASP A 69 6.80 -11.38 -26.69
N THR A 70 5.96 -12.35 -26.33
CA THR A 70 5.63 -13.51 -27.18
C THR A 70 4.98 -13.09 -28.51
N SER A 71 4.45 -11.86 -28.59
CA SER A 71 3.85 -11.27 -29.79
C SER A 71 4.83 -10.39 -30.57
N GLY A 72 6.12 -10.35 -30.19
CA GLY A 72 7.15 -9.53 -30.83
C GLY A 72 7.10 -8.04 -30.49
N ARG A 73 6.39 -7.62 -29.42
CA ARG A 73 6.25 -6.22 -29.01
C ARG A 73 7.23 -5.85 -27.91
N PRO A 74 7.74 -4.61 -27.85
CA PRO A 74 8.61 -4.17 -26.76
C PRO A 74 7.97 -4.37 -25.38
N LYS A 75 8.63 -5.11 -24.49
CA LYS A 75 8.17 -5.30 -23.11
C LYS A 75 8.29 -3.99 -22.35
N ARG A 76 7.22 -3.62 -21.65
CA ARG A 76 7.23 -2.48 -20.73
C ARG A 76 8.16 -2.77 -19.56
N LYS A 77 8.94 -1.76 -19.14
CA LYS A 77 9.73 -1.83 -17.92
C LYS A 77 8.79 -2.13 -16.75
N ARG A 78 9.13 -3.13 -15.94
CA ARG A 78 8.28 -3.53 -14.81
C ARG A 78 8.69 -2.74 -13.59
N LEU A 79 7.72 -2.19 -12.87
CA LEU A 79 7.98 -1.61 -11.55
C LEU A 79 8.31 -2.75 -10.59
N ILE A 80 9.51 -2.74 -10.00
CA ILE A 80 9.96 -3.71 -9.00
C ILE A 80 10.25 -2.98 -7.70
N ARG A 81 9.81 -3.57 -6.59
CA ARG A 81 10.09 -3.07 -5.24
C ARG A 81 11.58 -3.23 -4.95
N LYS A 82 12.25 -2.14 -4.58
CA LYS A 82 13.67 -2.15 -4.19
C LYS A 82 13.84 -2.90 -2.87
N PRO A 83 15.00 -3.57 -2.67
CA PRO A 83 15.33 -4.15 -1.38
C PRO A 83 15.27 -3.09 -0.28
N VAL A 84 14.90 -3.53 0.93
CA VAL A 84 14.54 -2.67 2.07
C VAL A 84 15.73 -1.81 2.53
N GLU A 85 16.96 -2.30 2.34
CA GLU A 85 18.20 -1.59 2.65
C GLU A 85 18.45 -0.34 1.81
N GLU A 86 17.85 -0.23 0.63
CA GLU A 86 17.99 0.95 -0.23
C GLU A 86 16.92 2.01 0.02
N TRP A 87 16.06 1.81 1.01
CA TRP A 87 15.00 2.77 1.32
C TRP A 87 15.57 3.91 2.13
N VAL A 88 15.31 5.14 1.68
CA VAL A 88 15.73 6.34 2.40
C VAL A 88 14.63 6.69 3.39
N GLU A 89 14.92 6.57 4.68
CA GLU A 89 14.04 7.08 5.73
C GLU A 89 14.00 8.61 5.65
N ILE A 90 12.80 9.17 5.57
CA ILE A 90 12.59 10.62 5.62
C ILE A 90 12.27 10.98 7.07
N PRO A 91 13.18 11.64 7.80
CA PRO A 91 12.93 12.06 9.17
C PRO A 91 11.94 13.24 9.16
N GLY A 92 10.90 13.17 9.99
CA GLY A 92 10.07 14.34 10.32
C GLY A 92 8.71 14.47 9.61
N GLU A 93 8.37 13.60 8.64
CA GLU A 93 7.00 13.54 8.12
C GLU A 93 6.13 12.60 8.98
N ASN A 94 5.72 13.10 10.14
CA ASN A 94 4.57 12.55 10.86
C ASN A 94 3.35 12.80 10.00
N PHE A 95 2.89 11.76 9.32
CA PHE A 95 1.77 11.77 8.40
C PHE A 95 0.55 12.47 9.01
N GLN A 96 0.31 13.73 8.67
CA GLN A 96 -0.89 14.44 9.12
C GLN A 96 -2.11 13.85 8.42
N GLU A 97 -3.11 13.54 9.24
CA GLU A 97 -4.33 12.84 8.90
C GLU A 97 -5.08 13.58 7.77
N GLY A 98 -5.01 13.06 6.54
CA GLY A 98 -5.83 13.59 5.44
C GLY A 98 -5.30 13.40 4.02
N ILE A 99 -3.99 13.18 3.83
CA ILE A 99 -3.41 13.03 2.48
C ILE A 99 -2.67 11.70 2.41
N LEU A 100 -3.34 10.63 1.98
CA LEU A 100 -2.64 9.39 1.64
C LEU A 100 -1.57 9.68 0.59
N PRO A 101 -0.38 9.05 0.66
CA PRO A 101 0.57 9.16 -0.44
C PRO A 101 -0.15 8.66 -1.68
N ALA A 102 0.06 9.34 -2.81
CA ALA A 102 -0.54 8.98 -4.08
C ALA A 102 -0.01 7.61 -4.54
N TRP A 103 -0.54 6.53 -3.96
CA TRP A 103 -0.30 5.16 -4.39
C TRP A 103 -1.20 4.94 -5.61
N GLY A 104 -0.56 4.89 -6.78
CA GLY A 104 -1.17 4.90 -8.09
C GLY A 104 -2.30 3.89 -8.27
N CYS A 105 -3.34 4.37 -8.98
CA CYS A 105 -4.10 3.55 -9.91
C CYS A 105 -3.25 3.31 -11.17
#